data_AF-A0A317KNC4-F1
#
_entry.id   AF-A0A317KNC4-F1
#
_cell.length_a   1.000
_cell.length_b   1.000
_cell.length_c   1.000
_cell.angle_alpha   90.00
_cell.angle_beta   90.00
_cell.angle_gamma   90.00
#
_symmetry.space_group_name_H-M   'P 1'
#
loop_
_entity.id
_entity.type
_entity.pdbx_description
1 polymer ?
#
loop_
_entity_poly.entity_id
_entity_poly.type
_entity_poly.pdbx_seq_one_letter_code
_entity_poly.pdbx_strand_id
1 'polypeptide(L)'
;MAAPELRVHAAAYGVELAGLAQRHAVRRSDARMLLRWSERWRASALTVPAVRPPDDRELAGELAALRNVVQRLDAARAADASTDRLEQERRRLEAAIRSRTRRTTGAAQGPADDADIVPELIAGLGDHRLVELTVLDGHLYAVTVAGHRVRMTAVGPVDAAVREVELARFMLRRLARGRPPAGALAALDAAGRRLQEALLGPVAA
;
A
#
# COMPACT_ATOMS: atom_id res chain seq x y z
N MET A 1 -9.76 15.75 28.36
CA MET A 1 -10.55 14.97 27.39
C MET A 1 -9.96 15.19 26.00
N ALA A 2 -8.97 14.36 25.65
CA ALA A 2 -8.34 14.22 24.34
C ALA A 2 -8.18 12.68 24.19
N ALA A 3 -8.30 11.99 23.07
CA ALA A 3 -8.18 12.43 21.69
C ALA A 3 -8.63 11.30 20.73
N PRO A 4 -9.58 11.57 19.83
CA PRO A 4 -9.65 10.94 18.52
C PRO A 4 -8.50 11.42 17.62
N GLU A 5 -8.04 12.67 17.78
CA GLU A 5 -7.04 13.28 16.91
C GLU A 5 -5.63 12.67 17.06
N LEU A 6 -5.22 12.26 18.27
CA LEU A 6 -3.91 11.62 18.54
C LEU A 6 -3.75 10.27 17.82
N ARG A 7 -4.84 9.52 17.62
CA ARG A 7 -4.81 8.21 16.94
C ARG A 7 -4.61 8.32 15.43
N VAL A 8 -5.16 9.37 14.82
CA VAL A 8 -5.00 9.66 13.39
C VAL A 8 -3.57 10.13 13.09
N HIS A 9 -2.98 10.92 14.01
CA HIS A 9 -1.61 11.43 13.87
C HIS A 9 -0.53 10.37 14.12
N ALA A 10 -0.72 9.45 15.07
CA ALA A 10 0.18 8.32 15.28
C ALA A 10 0.25 7.39 14.05
N ALA A 11 -0.87 7.21 13.35
CA ALA A 11 -0.93 6.42 12.12
C ALA A 11 -0.09 7.04 10.99
N ALA A 12 -0.10 8.37 10.81
CA ALA A 12 0.68 9.00 9.74
C ALA A 12 2.21 8.90 9.94
N TYR A 13 2.71 9.08 11.17
CA TYR A 13 4.13 8.86 11.49
C TYR A 13 4.52 7.38 11.47
N GLY A 14 3.56 6.49 11.78
CA GLY A 14 3.72 5.05 11.64
C GLY A 14 4.07 4.62 10.21
N VAL A 15 3.51 5.26 9.17
CA VAL A 15 3.82 4.95 7.77
C VAL A 15 5.28 5.28 7.44
N GLU A 16 5.75 6.48 7.81
CA GLU A 16 7.11 6.93 7.48
C GLU A 16 8.17 6.11 8.24
N LEU A 17 7.91 5.78 9.52
CA LEU A 17 8.79 4.95 10.34
C LEU A 17 8.78 3.49 9.90
N ALA A 18 7.61 2.92 9.59
CA ALA A 18 7.52 1.59 9.00
C ALA A 18 8.27 1.55 7.67
N GLY A 19 8.10 2.55 6.80
CA GLY A 19 8.85 2.64 5.54
C GLY A 19 10.38 2.71 5.76
N LEU A 20 10.84 3.46 6.77
CA LEU A 20 12.27 3.51 7.10
C LEU A 20 12.81 2.16 7.59
N ALA A 21 12.06 1.48 8.45
CA ALA A 21 12.42 0.17 8.99
C ALA A 21 12.36 -0.92 7.92
N GLN A 22 11.36 -0.90 7.04
CA GLN A 22 11.25 -1.79 5.88
C GLN A 22 12.43 -1.58 4.93
N ARG A 23 12.82 -0.33 4.64
CA ARG A 23 14.05 -0.03 3.87
C ARG A 23 15.29 -0.60 4.54
N HIS A 24 15.38 -0.51 5.86
CA HIS A 24 16.50 -1.08 6.59
C HIS A 24 16.53 -2.62 6.51
N ALA A 25 15.37 -3.27 6.68
CA ALA A 25 15.22 -4.71 6.60
C ALA A 25 15.63 -5.26 5.23
N VAL A 26 15.14 -4.63 4.15
CA VAL A 26 15.51 -5.01 2.78
C VAL A 26 17.01 -4.88 2.55
N ARG A 27 17.64 -3.77 2.95
CA ARG A 27 19.10 -3.59 2.82
C ARG A 27 19.91 -4.64 3.58
N ARG A 28 19.39 -5.16 4.69
CA ARG A 28 20.03 -6.24 5.46
C ARG A 28 19.64 -7.65 5.01
N SER A 29 18.74 -7.76 4.03
CA SER A 29 18.11 -9.03 3.65
C SER A 29 17.43 -9.75 4.82
N ASP A 30 16.86 -8.98 5.76
CA ASP A 30 16.20 -9.52 6.96
C ASP A 30 14.69 -9.66 6.74
N ALA A 31 14.27 -10.86 6.34
CA ALA A 31 12.88 -11.17 6.04
C ALA A 31 11.97 -11.08 7.28
N ARG A 32 12.48 -11.41 8.48
CA ARG A 32 11.70 -11.35 9.72
C ARG A 32 11.49 -9.93 10.18
N MET A 33 12.50 -9.07 10.04
CA MET A 33 12.37 -7.64 10.30
C MET A 33 11.37 -7.00 9.33
N LEU A 34 11.41 -7.36 8.03
CA LEU A 34 10.44 -6.84 7.06
C LEU A 34 9.00 -7.23 7.45
N LEU A 35 8.76 -8.53 7.72
CA LEU A 35 7.47 -9.05 8.18
C LEU A 35 6.96 -8.33 9.43
N ARG A 36 7.83 -8.19 10.45
CA ARG A 36 7.48 -7.52 11.72
C ARG A 36 7.01 -6.09 11.49
N TRP A 37 7.76 -5.31 10.73
CA TRP A 37 7.44 -3.89 10.51
C TRP A 37 6.22 -3.70 9.61
N SER A 38 6.00 -4.60 8.64
CA SER A 38 4.78 -4.59 7.84
C SER A 38 3.53 -4.97 8.64
N GLU A 39 3.60 -5.98 9.51
CA GLU A 39 2.47 -6.42 10.34
C GLU A 39 2.21 -5.45 11.49
N ARG A 40 3.24 -4.88 12.12
CA ARG A 40 3.08 -3.84 13.14
C ARG A 40 2.36 -2.61 12.57
N TRP A 41 2.71 -2.23 11.34
CA TRP A 41 2.00 -1.17 10.62
C TRP A 41 0.54 -1.54 10.34
N ARG A 42 0.27 -2.74 9.81
CA ARG A 42 -1.09 -3.20 9.52
C ARG A 42 -1.95 -3.31 10.77
N ALA A 43 -1.43 -3.84 11.87
CA ALA A 43 -2.11 -3.85 13.16
C ALA A 43 -2.46 -2.41 13.58
N SER A 44 -1.51 -1.49 13.52
CA SER A 44 -1.76 -0.07 13.83
C SER A 44 -2.82 0.57 12.93
N ALA A 45 -2.82 0.26 11.63
CA ALA A 45 -3.78 0.76 10.66
C ALA A 45 -5.19 0.16 10.83
N LEU A 46 -5.29 -1.11 11.23
CA LEU A 46 -6.56 -1.83 11.40
C LEU A 46 -7.17 -1.67 12.81
N THR A 47 -6.37 -1.29 13.81
CA THR A 47 -6.85 -0.97 15.18
C THR A 47 -7.44 0.44 15.27
N VAL A 48 -7.25 1.30 14.26
CA VAL A 48 -7.94 2.60 14.18
C VAL A 48 -9.34 2.38 13.61
N PRO A 49 -10.44 2.60 14.38
CA PRO A 49 -11.79 2.57 13.83
C PRO A 49 -11.90 3.61 12.72
N ALA A 50 -12.59 3.30 11.62
CA ALA A 50 -12.83 4.21 10.50
C ALA A 50 -13.18 5.63 11.01
N VAL A 51 -12.26 6.56 10.79
CA VAL A 51 -12.27 7.89 11.40
C VAL A 51 -13.38 8.72 10.73
N ARG A 52 -14.37 9.13 11.54
CA ARG A 52 -15.34 10.21 11.22
C ARG A 52 -14.60 11.49 10.77
N PRO A 53 -15.23 12.35 9.97
CA PRO A 53 -14.55 13.50 9.36
C PRO A 53 -13.81 14.37 10.40
N PRO A 54 -12.58 14.82 10.10
CA PRO A 54 -11.76 15.58 11.06
C PRO A 54 -12.40 16.92 11.39
N ASP A 55 -12.32 17.32 12.67
CA ASP A 55 -12.81 18.62 13.18
C ASP A 55 -12.05 19.84 12.61
N ASP A 56 -10.93 19.60 11.90
CA ASP A 56 -10.18 20.61 11.15
C ASP A 56 -10.78 20.80 9.74
N ARG A 57 -11.63 21.82 9.59
CA ARG A 57 -12.29 22.18 8.32
C ARG A 57 -11.30 22.53 7.21
N GLU A 58 -10.13 23.08 7.54
CA GLU A 58 -9.11 23.41 6.54
C GLU A 58 -8.40 22.15 6.04
N LEU A 59 -8.03 21.24 6.95
CA LEU A 59 -7.46 19.94 6.59
C LEU A 59 -8.45 19.08 5.78
N ALA A 60 -9.74 19.12 6.15
CA ALA A 60 -10.80 18.46 5.39
C ALA A 60 -10.89 19.02 3.96
N GLY A 61 -10.76 20.35 3.81
CA GLY A 61 -10.69 21.03 2.52
C GLY A 61 -9.48 20.62 1.69
N GLU A 62 -8.29 20.55 2.30
CA GLU A 62 -7.05 20.14 1.62
C GLU A 62 -7.09 18.67 1.19
N LEU A 63 -7.66 17.78 1.99
CA LEU A 63 -7.88 16.37 1.65
C LEU A 63 -8.94 16.17 0.55
N ALA A 64 -9.97 17.02 0.52
CA ALA A 64 -10.94 17.03 -0.58
C ALA A 64 -10.30 17.54 -1.89
N ALA A 65 -9.49 18.59 -1.80
CA ALA A 65 -8.74 19.11 -2.94
C ALA A 65 -7.75 18.08 -3.49
N LEU A 66 -7.02 17.36 -2.63
CA LEU A 66 -6.10 16.30 -3.06
C LEU A 66 -6.82 15.18 -3.82
N ARG A 67 -7.97 14.73 -3.32
CA ARG A 67 -8.82 13.73 -4.01
C ARG A 67 -9.26 14.22 -5.40
N ASN A 68 -9.65 15.49 -5.52
CA ASN A 68 -10.03 16.08 -6.80
C ASN A 68 -8.84 16.14 -7.78
N VAL A 69 -7.66 16.53 -7.32
CA VAL A 69 -6.44 16.57 -8.16
C VAL A 69 -6.04 15.18 -8.64
N VAL A 70 -6.13 14.15 -7.79
CA VAL A 70 -5.88 12.75 -8.19
C VAL A 70 -6.86 12.29 -9.26
N GLN A 71 -8.16 12.57 -9.11
CA GLN A 71 -9.16 12.24 -10.12
C GLN A 71 -8.89 12.94 -11.46
N ARG A 72 -8.45 14.20 -11.42
CA ARG A 72 -8.09 14.97 -12.62
C ARG A 72 -6.80 14.48 -13.26
N LEU A 73 -5.82 14.01 -12.47
CA LEU A 73 -4.62 13.35 -12.97
C LEU A 73 -4.98 12.07 -13.72
N ASP A 74 -5.84 11.23 -13.15
CA ASP A 74 -6.27 9.98 -13.78
C ASP A 74 -7.03 10.24 -15.09
N ALA A 75 -7.88 11.27 -15.12
CA ALA A 75 -8.57 11.70 -16.34
C ALA A 75 -7.62 12.27 -17.40
N ALA A 76 -6.63 13.08 -16.99
CA ALA A 76 -5.64 13.66 -17.90
C ALA A 76 -4.71 12.58 -18.49
N ARG A 77 -4.29 11.60 -17.69
CA ARG A 77 -3.53 10.43 -18.16
C ARG A 77 -4.32 9.59 -19.15
N ALA A 78 -5.62 9.38 -18.89
CA ALA A 78 -6.50 8.66 -19.80
C ALA A 78 -6.74 9.39 -21.13
N ALA A 79 -6.59 10.72 -21.14
CA ALA A 79 -6.73 11.57 -22.32
C ALA A 79 -5.39 11.94 -22.98
N ASP A 80 -4.27 11.37 -22.52
CA ASP A 80 -2.90 11.67 -22.96
C ASP A 80 -2.57 13.19 -22.94
N ALA A 81 -3.14 13.90 -21.96
CA ALA A 81 -2.95 15.33 -21.76
C ALA A 81 -1.82 15.60 -20.76
N SER A 82 -1.24 16.82 -20.81
CA SER A 82 -0.18 17.22 -19.87
C SER A 82 -0.66 17.15 -18.41
N THR A 83 0.18 16.55 -17.56
CA THR A 83 -0.10 16.31 -16.13
C THR A 83 0.76 17.15 -15.19
N ASP A 84 1.74 17.88 -15.71
CA ASP A 84 2.81 18.52 -14.92
C ASP A 84 2.26 19.50 -13.88
N ARG A 85 1.27 20.31 -14.28
CA ARG A 85 0.61 21.28 -13.40
C ARG A 85 -0.16 20.60 -12.27
N LEU A 86 -0.84 19.49 -12.56
CA LEU A 86 -1.60 18.73 -11.59
C LEU A 86 -0.69 17.97 -10.62
N GLU A 87 0.46 17.46 -11.09
CA GLU A 87 1.49 16.85 -10.24
C GLU A 87 2.12 17.89 -9.29
N GLN A 88 2.36 19.11 -9.76
CA GLN A 88 2.86 20.19 -8.92
C GLN A 88 1.82 20.60 -7.86
N GLU A 89 0.55 20.66 -8.24
CA GLU A 89 -0.57 20.95 -7.33
C GLU A 89 -0.74 19.84 -6.28
N ARG A 90 -0.63 18.57 -6.68
CA ARG A 90 -0.61 17.41 -5.78
C ARG A 90 0.50 17.53 -4.74
N ARG A 91 1.74 17.75 -5.18
CA ARG A 91 2.90 17.90 -4.27
C ARG A 91 2.73 19.07 -3.30
N ARG A 92 2.14 20.18 -3.75
CA ARG A 92 1.85 21.35 -2.90
C ARG A 92 0.80 21.01 -1.83
N LEU A 93 -0.29 20.35 -2.20
CA LEU A 93 -1.33 19.91 -1.26
C LEU A 93 -0.78 18.90 -0.26
N GLU A 94 0.01 17.91 -0.72
CA GLU A 94 0.69 16.96 0.17
C GLU A 94 1.64 17.65 1.16
N ALA A 95 2.37 18.68 0.72
CA ALA A 95 3.25 19.46 1.59
C ALA A 95 2.47 20.33 2.60
N ALA A 96 1.36 20.94 2.19
CA ALA A 96 0.50 21.74 3.04
C ALA A 96 -0.16 20.89 4.14
N ILE A 97 -0.71 19.74 3.75
CA ILE A 97 -1.25 18.72 4.66
C ILE A 97 -0.16 18.33 5.66
N ARG A 98 1.02 17.92 5.18
CA ARG A 98 2.15 17.53 6.05
C ARG A 98 2.55 18.64 7.03
N SER A 99 2.59 19.90 6.58
CA SER A 99 2.92 21.03 7.45
C SER A 99 1.83 21.33 8.49
N ARG A 100 0.55 21.21 8.14
CA ARG A 100 -0.57 21.49 9.04
C ARG A 100 -0.71 20.38 10.09
N THR A 101 -0.53 19.12 9.66
CA THR A 101 -0.42 17.97 10.56
C THR A 101 0.73 18.12 11.56
N ARG A 102 1.88 18.72 11.16
CA ARG A 102 3.02 18.95 12.06
C ARG A 102 2.79 20.01 13.14
N ARG A 103 2.05 21.09 12.85
CA ARG A 103 1.89 22.23 13.79
C ARG A 103 0.95 21.95 14.95
N THR A 104 0.09 20.93 14.83
CA THR A 104 -0.97 20.65 15.81
C THR A 104 -0.54 19.64 16.90
N THR A 105 0.57 18.90 16.72
CA THR A 105 0.94 17.73 17.55
C THR A 105 2.03 18.00 18.62
N GLY A 106 1.93 19.11 19.35
CA GLY A 106 2.90 19.46 20.39
C GLY A 106 2.50 19.06 21.82
N ALA A 107 2.18 17.78 22.13
CA ALA A 107 2.23 17.20 23.50
C ALA A 107 1.73 15.73 23.60
N ALA A 108 2.67 14.80 23.91
CA ALA A 108 2.53 13.52 24.67
C ALA A 108 1.66 12.35 24.08
N GLN A 109 1.89 11.02 24.25
CA GLN A 109 2.53 10.16 25.30
C GLN A 109 2.91 8.74 24.74
N GLY A 110 4.01 8.13 25.23
CA GLY A 110 4.19 6.69 25.61
C GLY A 110 4.44 5.57 24.55
N PRO A 111 5.39 4.62 24.76
CA PRO A 111 5.70 3.52 23.83
C PRO A 111 4.71 2.35 23.95
N ALA A 112 4.08 1.96 22.84
CA ALA A 112 3.30 0.72 22.76
C ALA A 112 4.23 -0.51 22.69
N ASP A 113 3.91 -1.52 23.51
CA ASP A 113 4.65 -2.75 23.80
C ASP A 113 5.58 -3.32 22.70
N ASP A 114 6.72 -3.80 23.17
CA ASP A 114 7.88 -4.31 22.43
C ASP A 114 7.78 -5.81 22.10
N ALA A 115 6.58 -6.40 22.20
CA ALA A 115 6.39 -7.83 21.91
C ALA A 115 6.59 -8.11 20.41
N ASP A 116 7.41 -9.11 20.11
CA ASP A 116 7.65 -9.59 18.74
C ASP A 116 6.40 -10.28 18.21
N ILE A 117 5.73 -9.66 17.23
CA ILE A 117 4.50 -10.19 16.60
C ILE A 117 4.76 -11.41 15.69
N VAL A 118 6.01 -11.63 15.27
CA VAL A 118 6.33 -12.64 14.25
C VAL A 118 6.16 -14.08 14.77
N PRO A 119 6.63 -14.46 15.98
CA PRO A 119 6.37 -15.78 16.55
C PRO A 119 4.89 -16.09 16.72
N GLU A 120 4.10 -15.12 17.19
CA GLU A 120 2.65 -15.28 17.38
C GLU A 120 1.94 -15.49 16.04
N LEU A 121 2.30 -14.70 15.03
CA LEU A 121 1.81 -14.87 13.66
C LEU A 121 2.14 -16.27 13.11
N ILE A 122 3.40 -16.72 13.25
CA ILE A 122 3.84 -18.05 12.79
C ILE A 122 3.04 -19.15 13.49
N ALA A 123 2.85 -19.05 14.80
CA ALA A 123 2.07 -20.02 15.56
C ALA A 123 0.60 -20.04 15.12
N GLY A 124 0.01 -18.88 14.87
CA GLY A 124 -1.37 -18.74 14.41
C GLY A 124 -1.63 -19.28 12.99
N LEU A 125 -0.60 -19.40 12.15
CA LEU A 125 -0.73 -19.97 10.81
C LEU A 125 -0.97 -21.49 10.81
N GLY A 126 -0.51 -22.22 11.84
CA GLY A 126 -0.58 -23.68 11.85
C GLY A 126 0.04 -24.30 10.59
N ASP A 127 -0.75 -25.09 9.86
CA ASP A 127 -0.32 -25.75 8.60
C ASP A 127 -0.45 -24.85 7.36
N HIS A 128 -0.95 -23.63 7.52
CA HIS A 128 -1.13 -22.69 6.41
C HIS A 128 0.18 -22.00 6.04
N ARG A 129 0.25 -21.53 4.79
CA ARG A 129 1.34 -20.70 4.28
C ARG A 129 0.86 -19.27 4.13
N LEU A 130 1.69 -18.33 4.56
CA LEU A 130 1.47 -16.90 4.31
C LEU A 130 2.32 -16.47 3.12
N VAL A 131 1.71 -15.67 2.23
CA VAL A 131 2.43 -14.85 1.26
C VAL A 131 1.98 -13.42 1.49
N GLU A 132 2.90 -12.59 1.96
CA GLU A 132 2.68 -11.17 2.17
C GLU A 132 3.36 -10.38 1.05
N LEU A 133 2.61 -9.50 0.41
CA LEU A 133 3.10 -8.58 -0.60
C LEU A 133 3.29 -7.18 -0.01
N THR A 134 4.53 -6.68 -0.03
CA THR A 134 4.88 -5.33 0.44
C THR A 134 5.47 -4.52 -0.71
N VAL A 135 4.94 -3.32 -0.94
CA VAL A 135 5.51 -2.35 -1.88
C VAL A 135 6.42 -1.40 -1.13
N LEU A 136 7.65 -1.24 -1.59
CA LEU A 136 8.63 -0.34 -1.01
C LEU A 136 9.45 0.33 -2.12
N ASP A 137 9.45 1.67 -2.14
CA ASP A 137 10.18 2.49 -3.12
C ASP A 137 9.96 2.00 -4.59
N GLY A 138 8.70 1.74 -4.94
CA GLY A 138 8.31 1.28 -6.28
C GLY A 138 8.60 -0.19 -6.60
N HIS A 139 9.12 -0.95 -5.65
CA HIS A 139 9.44 -2.38 -5.81
C HIS A 139 8.52 -3.24 -4.95
N LEU A 140 8.08 -4.35 -5.52
CA LEU A 140 7.27 -5.37 -4.86
C LEU A 140 8.18 -6.43 -4.25
N TYR A 141 7.97 -6.69 -2.97
CA TYR A 141 8.61 -7.75 -2.20
C TYR A 141 7.55 -8.74 -1.73
N ALA A 142 7.84 -10.03 -1.84
CA ALA A 142 7.04 -11.09 -1.30
C ALA A 142 7.75 -11.70 -0.08
N VAL A 143 7.09 -11.68 1.08
CA VAL A 143 7.52 -12.42 2.27
C VAL A 143 6.69 -13.69 2.37
N THR A 144 7.34 -14.84 2.41
CA THR A 144 6.67 -16.14 2.60
C THR A 144 6.94 -16.70 3.97
N VAL A 145 5.90 -17.26 4.59
CA VAL A 145 6.00 -18.03 5.83
C VAL A 145 5.44 -19.42 5.58
N ALA A 146 6.27 -20.44 5.80
CA ALA A 146 5.88 -21.84 5.74
C ALA A 146 6.48 -22.58 6.94
N GLY A 147 5.63 -22.96 7.89
CA GLY A 147 6.08 -23.33 9.23
C GLY A 147 6.92 -22.19 9.83
N HIS A 148 8.11 -22.53 10.34
CA HIS A 148 9.01 -21.57 10.99
C HIS A 148 9.91 -20.77 10.02
N ARG A 149 9.85 -21.09 8.72
CA ARG A 149 10.73 -20.50 7.70
C ARG A 149 10.10 -19.24 7.14
N VAL A 150 10.79 -18.13 7.31
CA VAL A 150 10.43 -16.82 6.73
C VAL A 150 11.43 -16.50 5.63
N ARG A 151 10.96 -16.23 4.41
CA ARG A 151 11.81 -15.85 3.27
C ARG A 151 11.30 -14.57 2.64
N MET A 152 12.22 -13.72 2.20
CA MET A 152 11.91 -12.52 1.44
C MET A 152 12.41 -12.69 0.01
N THR A 153 11.57 -12.34 -0.95
CA THR A 153 11.91 -12.35 -2.37
C THR A 153 11.58 -11.00 -2.97
N ALA A 154 12.54 -10.38 -3.65
CA ALA A 154 12.26 -9.24 -4.52
C ALA A 154 11.56 -9.75 -5.79
N VAL A 155 10.31 -9.33 -6.01
CA VAL A 155 9.51 -9.77 -7.16
C VAL A 155 9.84 -8.91 -8.38
N GLY A 156 9.85 -7.59 -8.21
CA GLY A 156 10.15 -6.65 -9.30
C GLY A 156 9.44 -5.30 -9.13
N PRO A 157 9.47 -4.43 -10.15
CA PRO A 157 8.78 -3.13 -10.11
C PRO A 157 7.26 -3.31 -9.97
N VAL A 158 6.64 -2.58 -9.03
CA VAL A 158 5.19 -2.66 -8.78
C VAL A 158 4.37 -2.26 -10.02
N ASP A 159 4.91 -1.34 -10.83
CA ASP A 159 4.26 -0.87 -12.06
C ASP A 159 4.03 -2.00 -13.07
N ALA A 160 4.85 -3.06 -13.06
CA ALA A 160 4.60 -4.23 -13.90
C ALA A 160 3.29 -4.91 -13.53
N ALA A 161 3.03 -5.11 -12.23
CA ALA A 161 1.78 -5.68 -11.75
C ALA A 161 0.59 -4.74 -12.00
N VAL A 162 0.76 -3.43 -11.78
CA VAL A 162 -0.30 -2.43 -12.03
C VAL A 162 -0.75 -2.46 -13.49
N ARG A 163 0.18 -2.47 -14.45
CA ARG A 163 -0.14 -2.56 -15.88
C ARG A 163 -0.94 -3.81 -16.23
N GLU A 164 -0.55 -4.97 -15.72
CA GLU A 164 -1.26 -6.23 -16.00
C GLU A 164 -2.65 -6.25 -15.34
N VAL A 165 -2.83 -5.66 -14.15
CA VAL A 165 -4.16 -5.49 -13.52
C VAL A 165 -5.06 -4.59 -14.37
N GLU A 166 -4.55 -3.48 -14.87
CA GLU A 166 -5.30 -2.56 -15.73
C GLU A 166 -5.74 -3.23 -17.02
N LEU A 167 -4.84 -3.97 -17.67
CA LEU A 167 -5.14 -4.77 -18.85
C LEU A 167 -6.20 -5.83 -18.57
N ALA A 168 -6.02 -6.63 -17.51
CA ALA A 168 -6.99 -7.67 -17.14
C ALA A 168 -8.38 -7.08 -16.85
N ARG A 169 -8.45 -5.96 -16.11
CA ARG A 169 -9.70 -5.23 -15.85
C ARG A 169 -10.35 -4.71 -17.12
N PHE A 170 -9.57 -4.15 -18.04
CA PHE A 170 -10.07 -3.71 -19.34
C PHE A 170 -10.68 -4.87 -20.13
N MET A 171 -10.00 -6.01 -20.18
CA MET A 171 -10.47 -7.21 -20.87
C MET A 171 -11.74 -7.79 -20.24
N LEU A 172 -11.80 -7.89 -18.92
CA LEU A 172 -12.99 -8.31 -18.17
C LEU A 172 -14.18 -7.39 -18.45
N ARG A 173 -13.98 -6.07 -18.44
CA ARG A 173 -15.03 -5.09 -18.78
C ARG A 173 -15.53 -5.26 -20.21
N ARG A 174 -14.65 -5.60 -21.15
CA ARG A 174 -15.03 -5.86 -22.56
C ARG A 174 -15.81 -7.16 -22.70
N LEU A 175 -15.40 -8.22 -22.01
CA LEU A 175 -16.08 -9.51 -21.96
C LEU A 175 -17.50 -9.38 -21.38
N ALA A 176 -17.68 -8.55 -20.36
CA ALA A 176 -18.97 -8.34 -19.72
C ALA A 176 -19.99 -7.55 -20.56
N ARG A 177 -19.56 -6.81 -21.60
CA ARG A 177 -20.42 -5.86 -22.34
C ARG A 177 -20.92 -6.36 -23.70
N GLY A 178 -20.58 -7.57 -24.13
CA GLY A 178 -21.07 -8.07 -25.43
C GLY A 178 -20.37 -9.34 -25.90
N ARG A 179 -20.42 -9.60 -27.21
CA ARG A 179 -19.83 -10.79 -27.82
C ARG A 179 -18.32 -10.58 -27.99
N PRO A 180 -17.47 -11.25 -27.19
CA PRO A 180 -16.04 -11.03 -27.24
C PRO A 180 -15.46 -11.55 -28.57
N PRO A 181 -14.34 -10.98 -29.05
CA PRO A 181 -13.64 -11.52 -30.21
C PRO A 181 -13.18 -12.95 -29.91
N ALA A 182 -13.03 -13.75 -30.97
CA ALA A 182 -12.46 -15.09 -30.83
C ALA A 182 -11.08 -15.01 -30.13
N GLY A 183 -10.85 -15.90 -29.16
CA GLY A 183 -9.61 -15.94 -28.38
C GLY A 183 -9.52 -14.95 -27.19
N ALA A 184 -10.56 -14.16 -26.91
CA ALA A 184 -10.53 -13.20 -25.79
C ALA A 184 -10.29 -13.85 -24.41
N LEU A 185 -10.84 -15.05 -24.17
CA LEU A 185 -10.61 -15.80 -22.94
C LEU A 185 -9.15 -16.27 -22.83
N ALA A 186 -8.58 -16.81 -23.92
CA ALA A 186 -7.18 -17.22 -23.95
C ALA A 186 -6.22 -16.03 -23.74
N ALA A 187 -6.57 -14.87 -24.29
CA ALA A 187 -5.82 -13.64 -24.06
C ALA A 187 -5.91 -13.19 -22.59
N LEU A 188 -7.08 -13.35 -21.96
CA LEU A 188 -7.28 -13.05 -20.54
C LEU A 188 -6.46 -14.01 -19.66
N ASP A 189 -6.42 -15.31 -19.98
CA ASP A 189 -5.59 -16.28 -19.26
C ASP A 189 -4.10 -15.95 -19.39
N ALA A 190 -3.66 -15.50 -20.57
CA ALA A 190 -2.28 -15.03 -20.75
C ALA A 190 -1.98 -13.77 -19.92
N ALA A 191 -2.92 -12.83 -19.83
CA ALA A 191 -2.80 -11.67 -18.95
C ALA A 191 -2.79 -12.07 -17.46
N GLY A 192 -3.61 -13.05 -17.08
CA GLY A 192 -3.60 -13.62 -15.73
C GLY A 192 -2.26 -14.23 -15.35
N ARG A 193 -1.61 -14.97 -16.27
CA ARG A 193 -0.26 -15.53 -16.04
C ARG A 193 0.79 -14.44 -15.88
N ARG A 194 0.79 -13.41 -16.74
CA ARG A 194 1.71 -12.27 -16.60
C ARG A 194 1.48 -11.51 -15.30
N LEU A 195 0.23 -11.34 -14.89
CA LEU A 195 -0.11 -10.73 -13.60
C LEU A 195 0.40 -11.58 -12.43
N GLN A 196 0.23 -12.89 -12.49
CA GLN A 196 0.76 -13.82 -11.47
C GLN A 196 2.28 -13.71 -11.36
N GLU A 197 2.99 -13.72 -12.50
CA GLU A 197 4.45 -13.53 -12.53
C GLU A 197 4.86 -12.15 -11.99
N ALA A 198 4.14 -11.09 -12.33
CA ALA A 198 4.44 -9.74 -11.86
C ALA A 198 4.14 -9.54 -10.35
N LEU A 199 3.19 -10.28 -9.78
CA LEU A 199 2.81 -10.19 -8.37
C LEU A 199 3.60 -11.14 -7.46
N LEU A 200 3.82 -12.37 -7.91
CA LEU A 200 4.40 -13.44 -7.09
C LEU A 200 5.79 -13.83 -7.57
N GLY A 201 6.08 -13.68 -8.86
CA GLY A 201 7.35 -14.09 -9.48
C GLY A 201 7.74 -15.52 -9.05
N PRO A 202 8.95 -15.72 -8.51
CA PRO A 202 9.43 -17.06 -8.12
C PRO A 202 8.69 -17.66 -6.92
N VAL A 203 7.82 -16.91 -6.24
CA VAL A 203 6.99 -17.41 -5.11
C VAL A 203 5.79 -18.22 -5.60
N ALA A 204 5.42 -18.11 -6.88
CA ALA A 204 4.30 -18.86 -7.44
C ALA A 204 4.61 -20.36 -7.70
N ALA A 205 5.89 -20.76 -7.63
CA ALA A 205 6.37 -22.12 -7.86
C ALA A 205 6.44 -22.93 -6.56
#